data_AF-A0A382H7Q9-F1
#
_entry.id   AF-A0A382H7Q9-F1
#
_cell.length_a   1.000
_cell.length_b   1.000
_cell.length_c   1.000
_cell.angle_alpha   90.00
_cell.angle_beta   90.00
_cell.angle_gamma   90.00
#
_symmetry.space_group_name_H-M   'P 1'
#
loop_
_entity.id
_entity.type
_entity.pdbx_description
1 polymer ?
#
loop_
_entity_poly.entity_id
_entity_poly.type
_entity_poly.pdbx_seq_one_letter_code
_entity_poly.pdbx_strand_id
1 'polypeptide(L)' 'MSLNLRKFAKFVDKTFIEGGKEAKVPVVMISVAVVFKNPWHGKG' A
#
# COMPACT_ATOMS: atom_id res chain seq x y z
N MET A 1 -2.06 9.71 21.81
CA MET A 1 -2.56 8.41 21.31
C MET A 1 -1.37 7.63 20.79
N SER A 2 -1.05 6.45 21.37
CA SER A 2 0.09 5.64 20.92
C SER A 2 -0.36 4.70 19.80
N LEU A 3 0.18 4.86 18.60
CA LEU A 3 -0.10 4.01 17.45
C LEU A 3 0.81 2.77 17.53
N ASN A 4 0.27 1.65 18.03
CA ASN A 4 1.07 0.44 18.22
C ASN A 4 1.21 -0.32 16.88
N LEU A 5 2.37 -0.19 16.25
CA LEU A 5 2.66 -0.72 14.92
C LEU A 5 3.27 -2.12 15.01
N ARG A 6 2.77 -3.05 14.20
CA ARG A 6 3.31 -4.41 14.05
C ARG A 6 4.25 -4.54 12.87
N LYS A 7 3.87 -3.98 11.71
CA LYS A 7 4.65 -4.08 10.47
C LYS A 7 4.23 -3.04 9.45
N PHE A 8 5.14 -2.79 8.51
CA PHE A 8 4.91 -2.01 7.31
C PHE A 8 4.95 -2.93 6.08
N ALA A 9 4.24 -2.54 5.04
CA ALA A 9 4.37 -3.11 3.71
C ALA A 9 4.48 -1.97 2.69
N LYS A 10 5.43 -2.10 1.77
CA LYS A 10 5.63 -1.17 0.65
C LYS A 10 5.55 -1.97 -0.64
N PHE A 11 4.71 -1.50 -1.55
CA PHE A 11 4.56 -2.06 -2.88
C PHE A 11 4.89 -0.97 -3.90
N VAL A 12 5.67 -1.34 -4.92
CA VAL A 12 6.06 -0.46 -6.01
C VAL A 12 5.77 -1.21 -7.30
N ASP A 13 4.66 -0.86 -7.92
CA ASP A 13 4.20 -1.48 -9.15
C ASP A 13 4.58 -0.59 -10.33
N LYS A 14 5.11 -1.22 -11.38
CA LYS A 14 5.48 -0.54 -12.62
C LYS A 14 4.71 -1.15 -13.77
N THR A 15 3.85 -0.36 -14.40
CA THR A 15 3.09 -0.77 -15.57
C THR A 15 3.81 -0.29 -16.83
N PHE A 16 4.36 -1.24 -17.58
CA PHE A 16 5.04 -0.99 -18.86
C PHE A 16 4.09 -1.01 -20.05
N ILE A 17 3.04 -1.84 -19.99
CA ILE A 17 2.03 -1.98 -21.04
C ILE A 17 0.65 -1.87 -20.40
N GLU A 18 -0.17 -0.96 -20.90
CA GLU A 18 -1.54 -0.75 -20.42
C GLU A 18 -2.48 -0.68 -21.63
N GLY A 19 -3.59 -1.42 -21.59
CA GLY A 19 -4.50 -1.51 -22.73
C GLY A 19 -3.84 -2.01 -24.02
N GLY A 20 -2.79 -2.84 -23.93
CA GLY A 20 -2.04 -3.37 -25.07
C GLY A 20 -1.08 -2.38 -25.73
N LYS A 21 -0.84 -1.20 -25.13
CA LYS A 21 0.09 -0.18 -25.64
C LYS A 21 1.26 -0.01 -24.68
N GLU A 22 2.46 0.06 -25.23
CA GLU A 22 3.67 0.35 -24.46
C GLU A 22 3.69 1.81 -24.01
N ALA A 23 3.93 2.03 -22.73
CA ALA A 23 4.04 3.36 -22.16
C ALA A 23 5.43 3.95 -22.48
N LYS A 24 5.48 5.21 -22.93
CA LYS A 24 6.76 5.90 -23.20
C LYS A 24 7.66 5.96 -21.95
N VAL A 25 7.04 6.05 -20.78
CA VAL A 25 7.66 5.92 -19.46
C VAL A 25 6.70 5.06 -18.62
N PRO A 26 7.19 4.06 -17.86
CA PRO A 26 6.32 3.20 -17.08
C PRO A 26 5.51 3.99 -16.05
N VAL A 27 4.22 3.67 -15.92
CA VAL A 27 3.40 4.22 -14.84
C VAL A 27 3.85 3.57 -13.54
N VAL A 28 4.18 4.39 -12.54
CA VAL A 28 4.64 3.91 -11.23
C VAL A 28 3.55 4.14 -10.19
N MET A 29 3.08 3.06 -9.57
CA MET A 29 2.16 3.11 -8.45
C MET A 29 2.88 2.68 -7.17
N ILE A 30 2.75 3.49 -6.12
CA ILE A 30 3.37 3.22 -4.82
C ILE A 30 2.28 3.14 -3.76
N SER A 31 2.24 2.02 -3.06
CA SER A 31 1.33 1.79 -1.93
C SER A 31 2.12 1.52 -0.66
N VAL A 32 1.75 2.21 0.43
CA VAL A 32 2.33 1.99 1.76
C VAL A 32 1.19 1.65 2.72
N ALA A 33 1.32 0.51 3.40
CA ALA A 33 0.36 0.05 4.38
C ALA A 33 1.05 -0.24 5.71
N VAL A 34 0.30 -0.08 6.79
CA VAL A 34 0.74 -0.41 8.15
C VAL A 34 -0.29 -1.28 8.84
N VAL A 35 0.19 -2.29 9.57
CA VAL A 35 -0.66 -3.05 10.48
C VAL A 35 -0.46 -2.51 11.88
N PHE A 36 -1.53 -2.04 12.51
CA PHE A 36 -1.52 -1.49 13.87
C PHE A 36 -2.63 -2.10 14.74
N LYS A 37 -2.50 -1.96 16.05
CA LYS A 37 -3.49 -2.45 17.02
C LYS A 37 -4.79 -1.65 16.92
N ASN A 38 -5.92 -2.32 16.73
CA ASN A 38 -7.25 -1.71 16.74
C ASN A 38 -7.64 -1.28 18.19
N PRO A 39 -7.88 0.01 18.46
CA PRO A 39 -8.21 0.50 19.81
C PRO A 39 -9.67 0.24 20.24
N TRP A 40 -10.53 -0.21 19.31
CA TRP A 40 -11.95 -0.49 19.54
C TRP A 40 -12.27 -1.99 19.62
N HIS A 41 -11.29 -2.86 19.41
CA HIS A 41 -11.51 -4.30 19.47
C HIS A 41 -12.03 -4.72 20.86
N GLY A 42 -13.20 -5.37 20.90
CA GLY A 42 -13.81 -5.92 22.13
C GLY A 42 -14.56 -4.92 23.01
N LYS A 43 -14.93 -3.73 22.52
CA LYS A 43 -15.71 -2.72 23.27
C LYS A 43 -17.20 -2.64 22.88
N GLY A 44 -17.74 -3.74 22.35
CA GLY A 44 -19.16 -3.86 21.97
C GLY A 44 -20.05 -4.17 23.18
#